data_AF-A0AAD0AN58-F1
#
_entry.id   AF-A0AAD0AN58-F1
#
_cell.length_a   1.000
_cell.length_b   1.000
_cell.length_c   1.000
_cell.angle_alpha   90.00
_cell.angle_beta   90.00
_cell.angle_gamma   90.00
#
_symmetry.space_group_name_H-M   'P 1'
#
loop_
_entity.id
_entity.type
_entity.pdbx_description
1 polymer ?
#
loop_
_entity_poly.entity_id
_entity_poly.type
_entity_poly.pdbx_seq_one_letter_code
_entity_poly.pdbx_strand_id
1 'polypeptide(L)'
;MANIYNYNSKNYELIIGKTRVDDYADDTKITIEYDGDFKSLTKGVDGARSVNQHNDYDAVIKFKILQNSPLNLAFKQLALTEGDKGTFSVTFVNKGLDGTMGAFSAKGFFKKIPTLEIGTDAKGTEWEVQCINLKMA
;
A
#
# COMPACT_ATOMS: atom_id res chain seq x y z
N MET A 1 1.60 -25.13 22.41
CA MET A 1 0.78 -23.96 22.06
C MET A 1 1.12 -23.58 20.63
N ALA A 2 0.23 -23.82 19.68
CA ALA A 2 0.44 -23.37 18.32
C ALA A 2 0.27 -21.84 18.31
N ASN A 3 1.28 -21.09 17.88
CA ASN A 3 1.09 -19.68 17.55
C ASN A 3 0.18 -19.65 16.33
N ILE A 4 -1.11 -19.47 16.58
CA ILE A 4 -2.10 -19.23 15.55
C ILE A 4 -1.87 -17.78 15.11
N TYR A 5 -1.03 -17.60 14.10
CA TYR A 5 -0.88 -16.34 13.35
C TYR A 5 -2.15 -16.10 12.50
N ASN A 6 -3.31 -16.06 13.14
CA ASN A 6 -4.54 -15.74 12.44
C ASN A 6 -4.50 -14.24 12.10
N TYR A 7 -4.37 -13.97 10.81
CA TYR A 7 -4.53 -12.65 10.23
C TYR A 7 -5.85 -12.04 10.70
N ASN A 8 -5.79 -11.07 11.61
CA ASN A 8 -6.96 -10.28 12.01
C ASN A 8 -6.89 -8.94 11.29
N SER A 9 -7.81 -8.78 10.36
CA SER A 9 -7.91 -7.62 9.49
C SER A 9 -8.27 -6.31 10.23
N LYS A 10 -8.61 -6.37 11.52
CA LYS A 10 -8.75 -5.19 12.42
C LYS A 10 -7.43 -4.68 12.97
N ASN A 11 -6.37 -5.49 12.91
CA ASN A 11 -5.06 -5.14 13.46
C ASN A 11 -4.28 -4.22 12.53
N TYR A 12 -4.58 -4.22 11.22
CA TYR A 12 -3.90 -3.35 10.25
C TYR A 12 -4.78 -2.17 9.87
N GLU A 13 -4.20 -0.98 9.84
CA GLU A 13 -4.84 0.27 9.41
C GLU A 13 -4.02 0.92 8.30
N LEU A 14 -4.71 1.37 7.25
CA LEU A 14 -4.15 2.24 6.23
C LEU A 14 -4.73 3.63 6.39
N ILE A 15 -3.86 4.65 6.36
CA ILE A 15 -4.23 6.06 6.44
C ILE A 15 -3.64 6.75 5.22
N ILE A 16 -4.49 7.40 4.44
CA ILE A 16 -4.14 8.11 3.22
C ILE A 16 -4.48 9.58 3.41
N GLY A 17 -3.45 10.43 3.46
CA GLY A 17 -3.58 11.83 3.82
C GLY A 17 -4.16 11.98 5.23
N LYS A 18 -5.44 12.36 5.31
CA LYS A 18 -6.20 12.51 6.56
C LYS A 18 -7.33 11.49 6.71
N THR A 19 -7.47 10.60 5.74
CA THR A 19 -8.58 9.65 5.66
C THR A 19 -8.09 8.26 6.01
N ARG A 20 -8.72 7.65 7.00
CA ARG A 20 -8.50 6.24 7.35
C ARG A 20 -9.31 5.36 6.41
N VAL A 21 -8.71 4.25 5.96
CA VAL A 21 -9.39 3.23 5.18
C VAL A 21 -9.98 2.19 6.14
N ASP A 22 -11.31 2.02 6.13
CA ASP A 22 -12.04 1.11 7.03
C ASP A 22 -13.02 0.19 6.29
N ASP A 23 -13.63 0.63 5.19
CA ASP A 23 -14.59 -0.15 4.36
C ASP A 23 -13.91 -1.11 3.36
N TYR A 24 -13.09 -2.04 3.83
CA TYR A 24 -12.42 -3.03 2.98
C TYR A 24 -13.40 -4.07 2.40
N ALA A 25 -13.11 -4.54 1.17
CA ALA A 25 -13.79 -5.70 0.58
C ALA A 25 -13.26 -7.04 1.15
N ASP A 26 -14.09 -8.10 1.12
CA ASP A 26 -13.86 -9.36 1.84
C ASP A 26 -12.64 -10.19 1.38
N ASP A 27 -12.16 -10.00 0.15
CA ASP A 27 -11.24 -10.95 -0.49
C ASP A 27 -9.75 -10.61 -0.34
N THR A 28 -9.38 -9.34 -0.13
CA THR A 28 -7.96 -8.93 0.12
C THR A 28 -7.89 -7.49 0.61
N LYS A 29 -7.20 -7.20 1.73
CA LYS A 29 -7.19 -5.83 2.30
C LYS A 29 -6.10 -4.91 1.75
N ILE A 30 -4.82 -5.26 1.91
CA ILE A 30 -3.70 -4.35 1.59
C ILE A 30 -2.51 -5.18 1.13
N THR A 31 -1.93 -4.83 -0.01
CA THR A 31 -0.66 -5.36 -0.51
C THR A 31 0.33 -4.20 -0.66
N ILE A 32 1.57 -4.40 -0.22
CA ILE A 32 2.66 -3.43 -0.38
C ILE A 32 3.73 -4.10 -1.24
N GLU A 33 3.99 -3.55 -2.42
CA GLU A 33 4.96 -4.07 -3.39
C GLU A 33 6.05 -3.02 -3.61
N TYR A 34 7.31 -3.34 -3.30
CA TYR A 34 8.44 -2.46 -3.61
C TYR A 34 8.80 -2.52 -5.10
N ASP A 35 9.10 -1.38 -5.70
CA ASP A 35 9.35 -1.27 -7.15
C ASP A 35 10.69 -1.88 -7.56
N GLY A 36 11.67 -1.89 -6.65
CA GLY A 36 13.04 -2.36 -6.90
C GLY A 36 13.45 -3.54 -6.03
N ASP A 37 14.41 -4.31 -6.52
CA ASP A 37 15.07 -5.36 -5.73
C ASP A 37 15.89 -4.73 -4.59
N PHE A 38 15.70 -5.19 -3.36
CA PHE A 38 16.49 -4.72 -2.22
C PHE A 38 17.98 -5.03 -2.34
N LYS A 39 18.31 -6.18 -2.96
CA LYS A 39 19.69 -6.62 -3.21
C LYS A 39 19.81 -7.25 -4.58
N SER A 40 20.88 -6.92 -5.28
CA SER A 40 21.26 -7.57 -6.54
C SER A 40 22.62 -8.24 -6.39
N LEU A 41 22.82 -9.34 -7.12
CA LEU A 41 24.06 -10.11 -7.11
C LEU A 41 24.74 -9.98 -8.47
N THR A 42 25.92 -9.39 -8.50
CA THR A 42 26.75 -9.34 -9.71
C THR A 42 27.83 -10.40 -9.62
N LYS A 43 27.90 -11.30 -10.61
CA LYS A 43 28.95 -12.31 -10.72
C LYS A 43 29.98 -11.88 -11.76
N GLY A 44 31.22 -11.70 -11.33
CA GLY A 44 32.35 -11.44 -12.22
C GLY A 44 32.78 -12.69 -13.00
N VAL A 45 33.55 -12.48 -14.07
CA VAL A 45 34.11 -13.57 -14.90
C VAL A 45 34.97 -14.56 -14.11
N ASP A 46 35.58 -14.10 -13.00
CA ASP A 46 36.40 -14.89 -12.08
C ASP A 46 35.60 -15.58 -10.96
N GLY A 47 34.27 -15.58 -11.03
CA GLY A 47 33.41 -16.19 -10.01
C GLY A 47 33.24 -15.39 -8.71
N ALA A 48 33.95 -14.27 -8.56
CA ALA A 48 33.73 -13.30 -7.49
C ALA A 48 32.29 -12.77 -7.51
N ARG A 49 31.68 -12.68 -6.33
CA ARG A 49 30.29 -12.23 -6.14
C ARG A 49 30.31 -10.89 -5.42
N SER A 50 29.70 -9.88 -6.03
CA SER A 50 29.41 -8.60 -5.36
C SER A 50 27.93 -8.55 -5.04
N VAL A 51 27.61 -8.21 -3.79
CA VAL A 51 26.23 -7.95 -3.35
C VAL A 51 26.04 -6.45 -3.33
N ASN A 52 25.17 -5.93 -4.19
CA ASN A 52 24.81 -4.53 -4.22
C ASN A 52 23.47 -4.37 -3.50
N GLN A 53 23.42 -3.51 -2.49
CA GLN A 53 22.20 -3.14 -1.79
C GLN A 53 21.65 -1.86 -2.39
N HIS A 54 20.39 -1.88 -2.81
CA HIS A 54 19.69 -0.71 -3.32
C HIS A 54 18.91 -0.07 -2.17
N ASN A 55 19.06 1.25 -2.02
CA ASN A 55 18.32 2.04 -1.04
C ASN A 55 17.09 2.70 -1.67
N ASP A 56 16.52 2.06 -2.68
CA ASP A 56 15.24 2.44 -3.26
C ASP A 56 14.13 1.75 -2.48
N TYR A 57 13.19 2.56 -1.99
CA TYR A 57 12.06 2.12 -1.19
C TYR A 57 10.74 2.62 -1.79
N ASP A 58 10.75 3.00 -3.06
CA ASP A 58 9.51 3.30 -3.78
C ASP A 58 8.66 2.02 -3.84
N ALA A 59 7.36 2.18 -3.59
CA ALA A 59 6.45 1.05 -3.43
C ALA A 59 5.03 1.39 -3.85
N VAL A 60 4.30 0.40 -4.35
CA VAL A 60 2.87 0.48 -4.64
C VAL A 60 2.08 -0.20 -3.52
N ILE A 61 1.17 0.55 -2.92
CA ILE A 61 0.18 0.02 -1.99
C ILE A 61 -1.12 -0.20 -2.76
N LYS A 62 -1.57 -1.46 -2.81
CA LYS A 62 -2.84 -1.86 -3.42
C LYS A 62 -3.84 -2.21 -2.32
N PHE A 63 -5.06 -1.70 -2.41
CA PHE A 63 -6.12 -2.04 -1.46
C PHE A 63 -7.49 -2.03 -2.15
N LYS A 64 -8.44 -2.81 -1.62
CA LYS A 64 -9.79 -2.90 -2.15
C LYS A 64 -10.81 -2.41 -1.13
N ILE A 65 -11.64 -1.45 -1.52
CA ILE A 65 -12.77 -0.97 -0.71
C ILE A 65 -14.10 -1.36 -1.34
N LEU A 66 -15.16 -1.44 -0.54
CA LEU A 66 -16.50 -1.70 -1.04
C LEU A 66 -16.92 -0.62 -2.05
N GLN A 67 -17.56 -1.01 -3.15
CA GLN A 67 -18.00 -0.07 -4.19
C GLN A 67 -18.95 1.02 -3.68
N ASN A 68 -19.83 0.68 -2.74
CA ASN A 68 -20.78 1.60 -2.12
C ASN A 68 -20.17 2.45 -0.99
N SER A 69 -18.89 2.27 -0.67
CA SER A 69 -18.23 3.04 0.38
C SER A 69 -18.13 4.52 0.01
N PRO A 70 -18.43 5.45 0.93
CA PRO A 70 -18.21 6.88 0.75
C PRO A 70 -16.72 7.23 0.55
N LEU A 71 -15.81 6.34 0.96
CA LEU A 71 -14.37 6.51 0.74
C LEU A 71 -13.99 6.58 -0.74
N ASN A 72 -14.75 5.94 -1.64
CA ASN A 72 -14.50 6.05 -3.08
C ASN A 72 -14.59 7.51 -3.56
N LEU A 73 -15.56 8.27 -3.05
CA LEU A 73 -15.70 9.69 -3.40
C LEU A 73 -14.55 10.51 -2.80
N ALA A 74 -14.20 10.25 -1.55
CA ALA A 74 -13.10 10.94 -0.87
C ALA A 74 -11.75 10.71 -1.57
N PHE A 75 -11.45 9.46 -1.96
CA PHE A 75 -10.22 9.13 -2.69
C PHE A 75 -10.23 9.67 -4.11
N LYS A 76 -11.38 9.69 -4.79
CA LYS A 76 -11.49 10.33 -6.09
C LYS A 76 -11.24 11.84 -5.99
N GLN A 77 -11.81 12.50 -4.98
CA GLN A 77 -11.53 13.92 -4.73
C GLN A 77 -10.05 14.14 -4.38
N LEU A 78 -9.46 13.29 -3.54
CA LEU A 78 -8.05 13.38 -3.19
C LEU A 78 -7.12 13.15 -4.39
N ALA A 79 -7.48 12.23 -5.29
CA ALA A 79 -6.76 11.98 -6.55
C ALA A 79 -6.87 13.15 -7.52
N LEU A 80 -7.98 13.90 -7.50
CA LEU A 80 -8.23 15.06 -8.37
C LEU A 80 -7.76 16.39 -7.76
N THR A 81 -7.64 16.47 -6.44
CA THR A 81 -7.20 17.68 -5.72
C THR A 81 -5.69 17.75 -5.77
N GLU A 82 -5.15 18.20 -6.89
CA GLU A 82 -3.74 18.50 -7.07
C GLU A 82 -3.36 19.82 -6.35
N GLY A 83 -3.27 19.79 -5.02
CA GLY A 83 -2.68 20.89 -4.26
C GLY A 83 -1.15 20.86 -4.32
N ASP A 84 -0.55 21.91 -4.90
CA ASP A 84 0.87 22.27 -5.16
C ASP A 84 1.89 21.21 -5.62
N LYS A 85 1.72 19.91 -5.33
CA LYS A 85 2.53 18.79 -5.86
C LYS A 85 1.76 17.48 -6.07
N GLY A 86 0.46 17.41 -5.76
CA GLY A 86 -0.36 16.21 -6.00
C GLY A 86 -0.03 15.00 -5.11
N THR A 87 0.70 15.18 -4.01
CA THR A 87 1.13 14.09 -3.11
C THR A 87 0.54 14.22 -1.70
N PHE A 88 0.23 13.09 -1.07
CA PHE A 88 -0.25 12.97 0.31
C PHE A 88 0.60 11.98 1.13
N SER A 89 0.60 12.10 2.46
CA SER A 89 1.25 11.13 3.33
C SER A 89 0.48 9.81 3.36
N VAL A 90 1.19 8.69 3.42
CA VAL A 90 0.61 7.34 3.51
C VAL A 90 1.20 6.63 4.73
N THR A 91 0.34 6.13 5.60
CA THR A 91 0.74 5.41 6.81
C THR A 91 0.03 4.07 6.87
N PHE A 92 0.81 3.00 6.99
CA PHE A 92 0.37 1.66 7.30
C PHE A 92 0.74 1.36 8.75
N VAL A 93 -0.26 1.09 9.58
CA VAL A 93 -0.08 0.83 11.01
C VAL A 93 -0.46 -0.61 11.30
N ASN A 94 0.41 -1.33 11.99
CA ASN A 94 0.08 -2.59 12.62
C ASN A 94 -0.14 -2.41 14.13
N LYS A 95 -1.38 -2.59 14.57
CA LYS A 95 -1.80 -2.54 15.98
C LYS A 95 -1.78 -3.91 16.65
N GLY A 96 -1.56 -4.98 15.90
CA GLY A 96 -1.59 -6.35 16.41
C GLY A 96 -0.39 -6.72 17.28
N LEU A 97 0.68 -5.90 17.27
CA LEU A 97 1.95 -6.17 17.97
C LEU A 97 2.53 -7.56 17.66
N ASP A 98 2.15 -8.15 16.53
CA ASP A 98 2.54 -9.51 16.10
C ASP A 98 3.96 -9.56 15.51
N GLY A 99 4.71 -8.46 15.59
CA GLY A 99 6.05 -8.31 15.04
C GLY A 99 6.08 -7.77 13.61
N THR A 100 4.93 -7.56 12.94
CA THR A 100 4.90 -6.92 11.61
C THR A 100 5.13 -5.42 11.77
N MET A 101 6.19 -4.90 11.16
CA MET A 101 6.52 -3.47 11.20
C MET A 101 5.46 -2.63 10.47
N GLY A 102 5.21 -1.42 10.97
CA GLY A 102 4.42 -0.44 10.25
C GLY A 102 5.20 0.07 9.04
N ALA A 103 4.53 0.81 8.15
CA ALA A 103 5.22 1.48 7.06
C ALA A 103 4.72 2.91 6.91
N PHE A 104 5.62 3.83 6.57
CA PHE A 104 5.29 5.23 6.39
C PHE A 104 5.99 5.81 5.16
N SER A 105 5.23 6.56 4.36
CA SER A 105 5.75 7.40 3.30
C SER A 105 5.19 8.81 3.46
N ALA A 106 6.07 9.80 3.38
CA ALA A 106 5.67 11.21 3.43
C ALA A 106 4.99 11.67 2.12
N LYS A 107 5.19 10.94 1.02
CA LYS A 107 4.71 11.32 -0.31
C LYS A 107 4.21 10.10 -1.06
N GLY A 108 2.91 10.04 -1.28
CA GLY A 108 2.28 9.13 -2.22
C GLY A 108 1.22 9.82 -3.07
N PHE A 109 0.84 9.17 -4.15
CA PHE A 109 -0.18 9.65 -5.09
C PHE A 109 -0.95 8.46 -5.66
N PHE A 110 -2.19 8.69 -6.09
CA PHE A 110 -2.95 7.62 -6.76
C PHE A 110 -2.40 7.40 -8.16
N LYS A 111 -2.01 6.16 -8.47
CA LYS A 111 -1.42 5.79 -9.77
C LYS A 111 -2.47 5.82 -10.89
N LYS A 112 -3.71 5.46 -10.54
CA LYS A 112 -4.87 5.49 -11.43
C LYS A 112 -6.14 5.74 -10.64
N ILE A 113 -7.09 6.45 -11.24
CA ILE A 113 -8.47 6.47 -10.76
C ILE A 113 -9.09 5.13 -11.20
N PRO A 114 -9.65 4.32 -10.29
CA PRO A 114 -10.22 3.04 -10.66
C PRO A 114 -11.43 3.20 -11.57
N THR A 115 -11.61 2.21 -12.45
CA THR A 115 -12.82 2.06 -13.25
C THR A 115 -14.00 1.76 -12.33
N LEU A 116 -15.06 2.56 -12.43
CA LEU A 116 -16.30 2.31 -11.71
C LEU A 116 -17.11 1.25 -12.47
N GLU A 117 -17.06 0.00 -12.02
CA GLU A 117 -17.88 -1.08 -12.57
C GLU A 117 -19.20 -1.19 -11.78
N ILE A 118 -20.31 -0.69 -12.31
CA ILE A 118 -21.63 -0.85 -11.68
C ILE A 118 -22.24 -2.18 -12.15
N GLY A 119 -22.12 -3.21 -11.33
CA GLY A 119 -22.68 -4.54 -11.58
C GLY A 119 -23.74 -4.93 -10.55
N THR A 120 -24.47 -6.02 -10.82
CA THR A 120 -25.42 -6.63 -9.88
C THR A 120 -24.72 -7.23 -8.65
N ASP A 121 -23.46 -7.62 -8.80
CA ASP A 121 -22.63 -8.13 -7.70
C ASP A 121 -21.81 -6.99 -7.09
N ALA A 122 -21.85 -6.88 -5.76
CA ALA A 122 -21.03 -5.92 -5.02
C ALA A 122 -19.55 -6.31 -5.12
N LYS A 123 -18.86 -5.77 -6.13
CA LYS A 123 -17.42 -5.95 -6.30
C LYS A 123 -16.66 -4.89 -5.52
N GLY A 124 -15.45 -5.22 -5.06
CA GLY A 124 -14.54 -4.25 -4.45
C GLY A 124 -13.89 -3.36 -5.50
N THR A 125 -13.84 -2.05 -5.25
CA THR A 125 -13.06 -1.10 -6.03
C THR A 125 -11.59 -1.17 -5.59
N GLU A 126 -10.70 -1.49 -6.53
CA GLU A 126 -9.26 -1.57 -6.28
C GLU A 126 -8.56 -0.23 -6.49
N TRP A 127 -7.85 0.23 -5.47
CA TRP A 127 -7.08 1.46 -5.49
C TRP A 127 -5.58 1.15 -5.42
N GLU A 128 -4.80 1.91 -6.18
CA GLU A 128 -3.34 1.80 -6.22
C GLU A 128 -2.72 3.15 -5.86
N VAL A 129 -1.92 3.16 -4.79
CA VAL A 129 -1.19 4.33 -4.31
C VAL A 129 0.29 4.09 -4.49
N GLN A 130 0.92 4.89 -5.34
CA GLN A 130 2.37 4.94 -5.44
C GLN A 130 2.91 5.71 -4.23
N CYS A 131 3.84 5.13 -3.49
CA CYS A 131 4.53 5.73 -2.37
C CYS A 131 6.00 5.95 -2.74
N ILE A 132 6.52 7.14 -2.46
CA ILE A 132 7.93 7.48 -2.63
C ILE A 132 8.63 7.23 -1.30
N ASN A 133 9.69 6.43 -1.30
CA ASN A 133 10.52 6.11 -0.14
C ASN A 133 9.69 5.62 1.08
N LEU A 134 8.99 4.50 0.91
CA LEU A 134 8.20 3.84 1.93
C LEU A 134 9.11 3.14 2.94
N LYS A 135 9.28 3.77 4.11
CA LYS A 135 10.14 3.27 5.18
C LYS A 135 9.33 2.39 6.14
N MET A 136 9.91 1.25 6.49
CA MET A 136 9.39 0.42 7.58
C MET A 136 9.70 1.08 8.92
N ALA A 137 8.73 1.05 9.84
CA ALA A 137 8.75 1.67 11.15
C ALA A 137 8.63 0.64 12.28
#